data_AF-X1EP19-F1
#
_entry.id   AF-X1EP19-F1
#
_cell.length_a   1.000
_cell.length_b   1.000
_cell.length_c   1.000
_cell.angle_alpha   90.00
_cell.angle_beta   90.00
_cell.angle_gamma   90.00
#
_symmetry.space_group_name_H-M   'P 1'
#
loop_
_entity.id
_entity.type
_entity.pdbx_description
1 polymer ?
#
loop_
_entity_poly.entity_id
_entity_poly.type
_entity_poly.pdbx_seq_one_letter_code
_entity_poly.pdbx_strand_id
1 'polypeptide(L)'
;MDTKKRTHVVVQEELVEEIDRLSGKRKRSWFITQAVKKEIQRLNFLEAIKETAGAWNDKDHPEFKRGVGSWVRSLREEDEKRLKEIM
;
A
#
# COMPACT_ATOMS: atom_id res chain seq x y z
N MET A 1 2.66 -24.17 10.84
CA MET A 1 1.33 -24.62 11.31
C MET A 1 0.50 -23.36 11.54
N ASP A 2 -0.53 -23.10 10.74
CA ASP A 2 -1.36 -21.89 10.86
C ASP A 2 -2.26 -22.02 12.09
N THR A 3 -1.82 -21.49 13.24
CA THR A 3 -2.54 -21.60 14.51
C THR A 3 -3.64 -20.54 14.58
N LYS A 4 -4.87 -20.94 14.28
CA LYS A 4 -6.05 -20.08 14.42
C LYS A 4 -6.41 -19.92 15.90
N LYS A 5 -6.35 -18.69 16.41
CA LYS A 5 -6.83 -18.33 17.76
C LYS A 5 -8.25 -17.75 17.66
N ARG A 6 -9.17 -18.23 18.52
CA ARG A 6 -10.50 -17.62 18.66
C ARG A 6 -10.41 -16.43 19.61
N THR A 7 -10.97 -15.30 19.18
CA THR A 7 -11.05 -14.06 19.95
C THR A 7 -12.51 -13.62 20.00
N HIS A 8 -13.01 -13.31 21.19
CA HIS A 8 -14.35 -12.74 21.36
C HIS A 8 -14.29 -11.23 21.14
N VAL A 9 -15.11 -10.70 20.24
CA VAL A 9 -15.16 -9.27 19.91
C VAL A 9 -16.61 -8.80 20.03
N VAL A 10 -16.82 -7.74 20.79
CA VAL A 10 -18.15 -7.10 20.92
C VAL A 10 -18.28 -6.08 19.78
N VAL A 11 -19.36 -6.20 19.02
CA VAL A 11 -19.70 -5.34 17.88
C VAL A 11 -21.18 -4.97 17.94
N GLN A 12 -21.53 -3.81 17.40
CA GLN A 12 -22.93 -3.39 17.28
C GLN A 12 -23.69 -4.34 16.34
N GLU A 13 -24.96 -4.59 16.66
CA GLU A 13 -25.82 -5.50 15.88
C GLU A 13 -25.96 -5.05 14.43
N GLU A 14 -26.20 -3.76 14.21
CA GLU A 14 -26.29 -3.16 12.86
C GLU A 14 -25.06 -3.47 11.99
N LEU A 15 -23.87 -3.43 12.58
CA LEU A 15 -22.63 -3.74 11.86
C LEU A 15 -22.56 -5.23 11.48
N VAL A 16 -23.05 -6.12 12.34
CA VAL A 16 -23.11 -7.55 12.06
C VAL A 16 -24.09 -7.85 10.92
N GLU A 17 -25.24 -7.19 10.93
CA GLU A 17 -26.24 -7.29 9.86
C GLU A 17 -25.69 -6.79 8.53
N GLU A 18 -24.96 -5.67 8.54
CA GLU A 18 -24.32 -5.13 7.35
C GLU A 18 -23.26 -6.09 6.78
N ILE A 19 -22.42 -6.65 7.65
CA ILE A 19 -21.41 -7.64 7.23
C ILE A 19 -22.09 -8.86 6.60
N ASP A 20 -23.20 -9.33 7.18
CA ASP A 20 -23.95 -10.46 6.61
C ASP A 20 -24.60 -10.12 5.27
N ARG A 21 -25.11 -8.89 5.12
CA ARG A 21 -25.66 -8.37 3.85
C ARG A 21 -24.60 -8.38 2.74
N LEU A 22 -23.39 -7.90 3.05
CA LEU A 22 -22.30 -7.72 2.08
C LEU A 22 -21.54 -9.01 1.78
N SER A 23 -21.22 -9.79 2.82
CA SER A 23 -20.35 -10.97 2.70
C SER A 23 -21.12 -12.29 2.63
N GLY A 24 -22.40 -12.27 2.99
CA GLY A 24 -23.22 -13.46 3.15
C GLY A 24 -23.00 -14.16 4.49
N LYS A 25 -23.97 -15.01 4.86
CA LYS A 25 -23.94 -15.77 6.11
C LYS A 25 -22.66 -16.60 6.23
N ARG A 26 -22.13 -16.71 7.46
CA ARG A 26 -20.91 -17.47 7.83
C ARG A 26 -19.58 -16.90 7.32
N LYS A 27 -19.56 -15.74 6.65
CA LYS A 27 -18.31 -15.09 6.20
C LYS A 27 -17.83 -13.95 7.11
N ARG A 28 -18.47 -13.74 8.26
CA ARG A 28 -18.11 -12.68 9.23
C ARG A 28 -16.65 -12.70 9.66
N SER A 29 -16.13 -13.87 10.07
CA SER A 29 -14.72 -14.00 10.49
C SER A 29 -13.76 -13.70 9.34
N TRP A 30 -14.07 -14.13 8.12
CA TRP A 30 -13.28 -13.82 6.94
C TRP A 30 -13.30 -12.32 6.65
N PHE A 31 -14.48 -11.69 6.66
CA PHE A 31 -14.64 -10.26 6.39
C PHE A 31 -13.87 -9.41 7.40
N ILE A 32 -14.04 -9.68 8.70
CA ILE A 32 -13.34 -8.99 9.77
C ILE A 32 -11.82 -9.16 9.63
N THR A 33 -11.36 -10.38 9.31
CA THR A 33 -9.92 -10.63 9.11
C THR A 33 -9.36 -9.79 7.95
N GLN A 34 -10.08 -9.71 6.82
CA GLN A 34 -9.63 -8.90 5.68
C GLN A 34 -9.64 -7.40 6.01
N ALA A 35 -10.68 -6.91 6.69
CA ALA A 35 -10.79 -5.52 7.10
C ALA A 35 -9.64 -5.13 8.05
N VAL A 36 -9.38 -5.96 9.06
CA VAL A 36 -8.27 -5.75 10.02
C VAL A 36 -6.92 -5.78 9.30
N LYS A 37 -6.70 -6.75 8.40
CA LYS A 37 -5.44 -6.82 7.63
C LYS A 37 -5.22 -5.55 6.80
N LYS A 38 -6.27 -5.05 6.15
CA LYS A 38 -6.21 -3.82 5.35
C LYS A 38 -5.88 -2.61 6.23
N GLU A 39 -6.51 -2.48 7.40
CA GLU A 39 -6.26 -1.33 8.27
C GLU A 39 -4.86 -1.38 8.89
N ILE A 40 -4.37 -2.56 9.30
CA ILE A 40 -2.99 -2.71 9.79
C ILE A 40 -2.00 -2.28 8.71
N GLN A 41 -2.19 -2.73 7.46
CA GLN A 41 -1.33 -2.31 6.34
C GLN A 41 -1.36 -0.80 6.13
N ARG A 42 -2.54 -0.18 6.22
CA ARG A 42 -2.71 1.27 6.09
C ARG A 42 -1.97 2.03 7.19
N LEU A 43 -2.11 1.60 8.45
CA LEU A 43 -1.48 2.25 9.59
C LEU A 43 0.05 2.14 9.50
N ASN A 44 0.59 0.95 9.22
CA ASN A 44 2.03 0.76 9.04
C ASN A 44 2.58 1.61 7.88
N PHE A 45 1.82 1.73 6.79
CA PHE A 45 2.21 2.57 5.66
C PHE A 45 2.25 4.06 6.02
N LEU A 46 1.27 4.55 6.78
CA LEU A 46 1.25 5.93 7.25
C LEU A 46 2.40 6.22 8.21
N GLU A 47 2.76 5.27 9.07
CA GLU A 47 3.93 5.37 9.94
C GLU A 47 5.22 5.44 9.13
N ALA A 48 5.41 4.52 8.16
CA ALA A 48 6.57 4.54 7.28
C ALA A 48 6.69 5.84 6.48
N ILE A 49 5.59 6.41 5.98
CA ILE A 49 5.61 7.73 5.31
C ILE A 49 6.11 8.82 6.26
N LYS A 50 5.64 8.83 7.51
CA LYS A 50 6.07 9.83 8.49
C LYS A 50 7.55 9.69 8.82
N GLU A 51 8.03 8.47 9.01
CA GLU A 51 9.44 8.19 9.31
C GLU A 51 10.38 8.52 8.14
N THR A 52 9.93 8.26 6.91
CA THR A 52 10.71 8.51 5.68
C THR A 52 10.48 9.90 5.10
N ALA A 53 9.66 10.73 5.73
CA ALA A 53 9.41 12.10 5.29
C ALA A 53 10.74 12.88 5.31
N GLY A 54 11.14 13.41 4.14
CA GLY A 54 12.41 14.13 3.99
C GLY A 54 13.65 13.25 3.84
N ALA A 55 13.50 11.92 3.83
CA ALA A 55 14.59 11.01 3.48
C ALA A 55 15.08 11.24 2.04
N TRP A 56 14.21 11.78 1.19
CA TRP A 56 14.55 12.18 -0.17
C TRP A 56 14.71 13.70 -0.23
N ASN A 57 15.96 14.19 -0.33
CA ASN A 57 16.25 15.61 -0.42
C ASN A 57 17.16 15.94 -1.62
N ASP A 58 17.09 17.19 -2.08
CA ASP A 58 17.82 17.65 -3.28
C ASP A 58 19.35 17.71 -3.09
N LYS A 59 19.84 17.67 -1.85
CA LYS A 59 21.30 17.65 -1.57
C LYS A 59 21.86 16.26 -1.80
N ASP A 60 21.14 15.24 -1.36
CA ASP A 60 21.53 13.83 -1.49
C ASP A 60 21.19 13.28 -2.89
N HIS A 61 20.24 13.91 -3.59
CA HIS A 61 19.83 13.53 -4.95
C HIS A 61 19.79 14.71 -5.94
N PRO A 62 20.96 15.20 -6.38
CA PRO A 62 21.04 16.35 -7.30
C PRO A 62 20.41 16.10 -8.68
N GLU A 63 20.28 14.83 -9.10
CA GLU A 63 19.64 14.40 -10.35
C GLU A 63 18.17 14.84 -10.46
N PHE A 64 17.49 15.02 -9.33
CA PHE A 64 16.09 15.45 -9.29
C PHE A 64 15.90 16.96 -9.16
N LYS A 65 16.96 17.77 -9.19
CA LYS A 65 16.86 19.25 -9.09
C LYS A 65 15.90 19.87 -10.10
N ARG A 66 15.75 19.27 -11.29
CA ARG A 66 14.80 19.70 -12.34
C ARG A 66 13.44 19.00 -12.25
N GLY A 67 13.15 18.38 -11.10
CA GLY A 67 12.01 17.52 -10.84
C GLY A 67 12.26 16.07 -11.26
N VAL A 68 11.69 15.14 -10.49
CA VAL A 68 11.71 13.69 -10.79
C VAL A 68 11.17 13.38 -12.19
N GLY A 69 10.14 14.11 -12.64
CA GLY A 69 9.57 13.92 -13.98
C GLY A 69 10.56 14.17 -15.12
N SER A 70 11.42 15.18 -14.97
CA SER A 70 12.47 15.49 -15.95
C SER A 70 13.53 14.39 -16.00
N TRP A 71 13.90 13.85 -14.84
CA TRP A 71 14.84 12.74 -14.74
C TRP A 71 14.29 11.43 -15.31
N VAL A 72 13.04 11.07 -15.01
CA VAL A 72 12.40 9.88 -15.62
C VAL A 72 12.33 10.01 -17.14
N ARG A 73 12.08 11.23 -17.65
CA ARG A 73 12.07 11.48 -19.10
C ARG A 73 13.45 11.25 -19.72
N SER A 74 14.52 11.78 -19.11
CA SER A 74 15.88 11.57 -19.65
C SER A 74 16.27 10.09 -19.66
N LEU A 75 15.90 9.32 -18.62
CA LEU A 75 16.14 7.88 -18.60
C LEU A 75 15.44 7.15 -19.75
N ARG A 76 14.18 7.51 -20.05
CA ARG A 76 13.45 6.93 -21.18
C ARG A 76 14.07 7.27 -22.53
N GLU A 77 14.50 8.51 -22.71
CA GLU A 77 15.17 8.96 -23.93
C GLU A 77 16.51 8.24 -24.14
N GLU A 78 17.27 8.01 -23.07
CA GLU A 78 18.51 7.23 -23.12
C GLU A 78 18.25 5.77 -23.50
N ASP A 79 17.24 5.13 -22.90
CA ASP A 79 16.86 3.75 -23.21
C ASP A 79 16.38 3.61 -24.65
N GLU A 80 15.54 4.53 -25.14
CA GLU A 80 15.08 4.55 -26.54
C GLU A 80 16.25 4.73 -27.52
N LYS A 81 17.22 5.58 -27.19
CA LYS A 81 18.41 5.77 -28.01
C LYS A 81 19.25 4.50 -28.07
N ARG A 82 19.47 3.85 -26.92
CA ARG A 82 20.20 2.57 -26.85
C ARG A 82 19.50 1.47 -27.64
N LEU A 83 18.17 1.41 -27.56
CA LEU A 83 17.38 0.44 -28.32
C LEU A 83 17.56 0.62 -29.85
N LYS A 84 17.60 1.86 -30.32
CA LYS A 84 17.86 2.19 -31.74
C LYS A 84 19.28 1.88 -32.20
N GLU A 85 20.26 1.83 -31.30
CA GLU A 85 21.64 1.47 -31.63
C GLU A 85 21.85 -0.05 -31.72
N ILE A 86 20.96 -0.83 -31.10
CA ILE A 86 20.99 -2.30 -31.08
C ILE A 86 20.18 -2.93 -32.23
N MET A 87 19.14 -2.23 -32.70
CA MET A 87 18.28 -2.63 -33.83
C MET A 87 18.82 -2.13 -35.17
#